data_AF-A0A2G5EA28-F1
#
_entry.id   AF-A0A2G5EA28-F1
#
_cell.length_a   1.000
_cell.length_b   1.000
_cell.length_c   1.000
_cell.angle_alpha   90.00
_cell.angle_beta   90.00
_cell.angle_gamma   90.00
#
_symmetry.space_group_name_H-M   'P 1'
#
loop_
_entity.id
_entity.type
_entity.pdbx_description
1 polymer ?
#
loop_
_entity_poly.entity_id
_entity_poly.type
_entity_poly.pdbx_seq_one_letter_code
_entity_poly.pdbx_strand_id
1 'polypeptide(L)'
;MCNSHGQDSLYFLGWQEYEKTPYDEVKNPSGIIQMGLAENQIPIGIDCQKFIHALELPEVQAHIKELKEKISGRKVILGVDRLDMIKGIPQKILAFEKFLEDNCDIREKVVLLQIAVPSRTEVTECMLLQLYYRELIFFLILMMKFYSIHNINELFFLFFFFLTDKKLRSQVHETVGRINGRFGTLATVPIHHLDCSLDFNVLCAFVCYSCLRELHNLWVLELSL
;
A
#
# COMPACT_ATOMS: atom_id res chain seq x y z
N MET A 1 1.39 -26.49 6.97
CA MET A 1 1.85 -25.86 8.22
C MET A 1 3.19 -25.22 7.93
N CYS A 2 3.23 -23.91 7.67
CA CYS A 2 4.46 -23.17 7.40
C CYS A 2 4.76 -22.33 8.63
N ASN A 3 5.43 -22.93 9.63
CA ASN A 3 5.94 -22.21 10.80
C ASN A 3 7.29 -21.57 10.45
N SER A 4 7.38 -20.86 9.33
CA SER A 4 8.59 -20.14 8.95
C SER A 4 8.61 -18.77 9.64
N HIS A 5 8.61 -18.78 10.97
CA HIS A 5 9.20 -17.65 11.69
C HIS A 5 10.72 -17.80 11.54
N GLY A 6 11.43 -16.71 11.20
CA GLY A 6 12.89 -16.74 11.03
C GLY A 6 13.67 -17.26 12.26
N GLN A 7 12.97 -17.46 13.38
CA GLN A 7 13.44 -18.04 14.64
C GLN A 7 13.89 -19.51 14.51
N ASP A 8 13.36 -20.27 13.55
CA ASP A 8 13.77 -21.67 13.33
C ASP A 8 14.95 -21.80 12.34
N SER A 9 15.52 -20.68 11.89
CA SER A 9 16.65 -20.70 10.95
C SER A 9 18.00 -20.93 11.65
N LEU A 10 18.92 -21.61 10.95
CA LEU A 10 20.32 -21.77 11.40
C LEU A 10 21.00 -20.41 11.68
N TYR A 11 20.55 -19.34 11.01
CA TYR A 11 21.00 -17.98 11.27
C TYR A 11 20.57 -17.50 12.67
N PHE A 12 19.31 -17.70 13.05
CA PHE A 12 18.81 -17.31 14.37
C PHE A 12 19.49 -18.09 15.48
N LEU A 13 19.75 -19.39 15.27
CA LEU A 13 20.55 -20.21 16.18
C LEU A 13 21.99 -19.69 16.31
N GLY A 14 22.65 -19.36 15.19
CA GLY A 14 23.99 -18.77 15.21
C GLY A 14 24.05 -17.42 15.94
N TRP A 15 23.00 -16.60 15.79
CA TRP A 15 22.87 -15.33 16.48
C TRP A 15 22.67 -15.50 18.00
N GLN A 16 21.84 -16.47 18.42
CA GLN A 16 21.67 -16.81 19.84
C GLN A 16 22.97 -17.32 20.49
N GLU A 17 23.77 -18.12 19.79
CA GLU A 17 25.07 -18.60 20.30
C GLU A 17 26.11 -17.46 20.37
N TYR A 18 26.08 -16.53 19.41
CA TYR A 18 26.88 -15.30 19.48
C TYR A 18 26.51 -14.44 20.70
N GLU A 19 25.23 -14.21 20.99
CA GLU A 19 24.80 -13.45 22.18
C GLU A 19 25.28 -14.10 23.49
N LYS A 20 25.32 -15.43 23.55
CA LYS A 20 25.81 -16.17 24.73
C LYS A 20 27.32 -16.08 24.90
N THR A 21 28.08 -16.04 23.82
CA THR A 21 29.54 -16.13 23.84
C THR A 21 30.20 -15.21 22.80
N PRO A 22 30.05 -13.88 22.93
CA PRO A 22 30.66 -12.96 21.99
C PRO A 22 32.19 -12.98 22.14
N TYR A 23 32.90 -12.89 21.02
CA TYR A 23 34.35 -12.72 21.01
C TYR A 23 34.74 -11.37 21.64
N ASP A 24 35.74 -11.40 22.52
CA ASP A 24 36.40 -10.23 23.09
C ASP A 24 37.89 -10.54 23.19
N GLU A 25 38.75 -9.67 22.67
CA GLU A 25 40.19 -9.91 22.57
C GLU A 25 40.87 -10.18 23.93
N VAL A 26 40.30 -9.67 25.02
CA VAL A 26 40.88 -9.75 26.36
C VAL A 26 40.08 -10.69 27.27
N LYS A 27 38.74 -10.63 27.19
CA LYS A 27 37.83 -11.35 28.09
C LYS A 27 37.38 -12.70 27.54
N ASN A 28 37.32 -12.86 26.22
CA ASN A 28 36.86 -14.10 25.59
C ASN A 28 37.48 -14.29 24.19
N PRO A 29 38.80 -14.59 24.11
CA PRO A 29 39.50 -14.75 22.83
C PRO A 29 39.10 -16.03 22.07
N SER A 30 38.31 -16.91 22.70
CA SER A 30 37.69 -18.09 22.06
C SER A 30 36.23 -17.87 21.69
N GLY A 31 35.69 -16.66 21.90
CA GLY A 31 34.29 -16.35 21.61
C GLY A 31 33.98 -16.36 20.12
N ILE A 32 32.68 -16.36 19.83
CA ILE A 32 32.17 -16.39 18.46
C ILE A 32 32.31 -14.99 17.86
N ILE A 33 32.95 -14.90 16.69
CA ILE A 33 33.03 -13.67 15.90
C ILE A 33 31.84 -13.65 14.95
N GLN A 34 30.98 -12.64 15.06
CA GLN A 34 29.94 -12.39 14.06
C GLN A 34 30.60 -11.83 12.80
N MET A 35 30.93 -12.69 11.84
CA MET A 35 31.23 -12.24 10.49
C MET A 35 29.92 -11.74 9.85
N GLY A 36 29.98 -10.58 9.16
CA GLY A 36 28.82 -9.84 8.68
C GLY A 36 27.73 -10.70 8.05
N LEU A 37 26.47 -10.30 8.30
CA LEU A 37 25.21 -10.94 7.92
C LEU A 37 25.38 -11.98 6.80
N ALA A 38 25.31 -13.27 7.14
CA ALA A 38 24.92 -14.26 6.15
C ALA A 38 23.52 -13.83 5.67
N GLU A 39 23.45 -13.31 4.44
CA GLU A 39 22.23 -12.72 3.87
C GLU A 39 21.17 -13.81 3.66
N ASN A 40 20.48 -14.16 4.74
CA ASN A 40 19.27 -14.96 4.64
C ASN A 40 18.16 -14.04 4.13
N GLN A 41 17.83 -14.18 2.86
CA GLN A 41 16.64 -13.58 2.26
C GLN A 41 15.40 -14.26 2.84
N ILE A 42 14.87 -13.72 3.93
CA ILE A 42 13.62 -14.18 4.53
C ILE A 42 12.51 -13.23 4.07
N PRO A 43 11.61 -13.66 3.15
CA PRO A 43 10.47 -12.85 2.76
C PRO A 43 9.54 -12.68 3.96
N ILE A 44 9.05 -11.47 4.16
CA ILE A 44 8.07 -11.17 5.21
C ILE A 44 6.69 -11.59 4.69
N GLY A 45 6.04 -12.52 5.41
CA GLY A 45 4.68 -12.98 5.11
C GLY A 45 3.60 -12.19 5.85
N ILE A 46 2.34 -12.44 5.48
CA ILE A 46 1.15 -11.93 6.18
C ILE A 46 0.57 -12.98 7.15
N ASP A 47 -0.12 -12.52 8.19
CA ASP A 47 -0.91 -13.41 9.06
C ASP A 47 -2.23 -13.78 8.37
N CYS A 48 -2.22 -14.90 7.64
CA CYS A 48 -3.39 -15.39 6.92
C CYS A 48 -4.56 -15.74 7.86
N GLN A 49 -4.28 -16.21 9.08
CA GLN A 49 -5.34 -16.63 10.01
C GLN A 49 -6.18 -15.44 10.45
N LYS A 50 -5.54 -14.28 10.65
CA LYS A 50 -6.25 -13.03 10.96
C LYS A 50 -7.28 -12.67 9.89
N PHE A 51 -6.94 -12.82 8.60
CA PHE A 51 -7.87 -12.55 7.51
C PHE A 51 -9.00 -13.58 7.44
N ILE A 52 -8.68 -14.87 7.60
CA ILE A 52 -9.69 -15.94 7.57
C ILE A 52 -10.72 -15.75 8.69
N HIS A 53 -10.28 -15.49 9.92
CA HIS A 53 -11.18 -15.23 11.04
C HIS A 53 -12.00 -13.94 10.84
N ALA A 54 -11.42 -12.91 10.22
CA ALA A 54 -12.15 -11.67 9.93
C ALA A 54 -13.35 -11.90 9.00
N LEU A 55 -13.29 -12.89 8.10
CA LEU A 55 -14.42 -13.23 7.24
C LEU A 55 -15.63 -13.76 8.01
N GLU A 56 -15.45 -14.33 9.19
CA GLU A 56 -16.55 -14.84 10.01
C GLU A 56 -17.27 -13.73 10.78
N LEU A 57 -16.70 -12.52 10.83
CA LEU A 57 -17.28 -11.39 11.55
C LEU A 57 -18.56 -10.89 10.86
N PRO A 58 -19.65 -10.66 11.61
CA PRO A 58 -20.92 -10.17 11.05
C PRO A 58 -20.78 -8.84 10.31
N GLU A 59 -19.91 -7.94 10.79
CA GLU A 59 -19.63 -6.64 10.17
C GLU A 59 -19.02 -6.80 8.77
N VAL A 60 -18.03 -7.69 8.62
CA VAL A 60 -17.38 -7.97 7.33
C VAL A 60 -18.38 -8.59 6.36
N GLN A 61 -19.22 -9.52 6.82
CA GLN A 61 -20.29 -10.11 6.01
C GLN A 61 -21.34 -9.08 5.56
N ALA A 62 -21.69 -8.13 6.43
CA ALA A 62 -22.58 -7.02 6.08
C ALA A 62 -21.96 -6.14 4.97
N HIS A 63 -20.69 -5.76 5.12
CA HIS A 63 -19.98 -4.99 4.09
C HIS A 63 -19.88 -5.75 2.75
N ILE A 64 -19.58 -7.05 2.76
CA ILE A 64 -19.55 -7.88 1.55
C ILE A 64 -20.93 -7.87 0.86
N LYS A 65 -22.02 -7.97 1.63
CA LYS A 65 -23.38 -7.93 1.09
C LYS A 65 -23.69 -6.57 0.45
N GLU A 66 -23.37 -5.47 1.12
CA GLU A 66 -23.55 -4.13 0.57
C GLU A 66 -22.75 -3.92 -0.74
N LEU A 67 -21.50 -4.40 -0.78
CA LEU A 67 -20.67 -4.36 -1.98
C LEU A 67 -21.27 -5.19 -3.12
N LYS A 68 -21.83 -6.36 -2.82
CA LYS A 68 -22.55 -7.20 -3.80
C LYS A 68 -23.75 -6.49 -4.40
N GLU A 69 -24.51 -5.75 -3.61
CA GLU A 69 -25.69 -5.03 -4.07
C GLU A 69 -25.29 -3.81 -4.92
N LYS A 70 -24.37 -2.98 -4.42
CA LYS A 70 -23.90 -1.74 -5.09
C LYS A 70 -23.19 -2.01 -6.42
N ILE A 71 -22.44 -3.10 -6.51
CA ILE A 71 -21.61 -3.44 -7.68
C ILE A 71 -22.18 -4.65 -8.45
N SER A 72 -23.47 -4.94 -8.25
CA SER A 72 -24.17 -6.04 -8.90
C SER A 72 -24.02 -5.99 -10.43
N GLY A 73 -23.76 -7.16 -11.03
CA GLY A 73 -23.60 -7.30 -12.48
C GLY A 73 -22.24 -6.88 -13.06
N ARG A 74 -21.33 -6.29 -12.27
CA ARG A 74 -20.01 -5.84 -12.74
C ARG A 74 -18.87 -6.57 -12.05
N LYS A 75 -17.74 -6.75 -12.73
CA LYS A 75 -16.49 -7.27 -12.18
C LYS A 75 -15.67 -6.10 -11.62
N VAL A 76 -15.10 -6.29 -10.43
CA VAL A 76 -14.27 -5.28 -9.77
C VAL A 76 -12.82 -5.75 -9.80
N ILE A 77 -11.95 -4.90 -10.33
CA ILE A 77 -10.51 -5.00 -10.14
C ILE A 77 -10.18 -4.10 -8.94
N LEU A 78 -9.54 -4.65 -7.92
CA LEU A 78 -9.16 -3.91 -6.71
C LEU A 78 -7.66 -3.60 -6.75
N GLY A 79 -7.30 -2.34 -6.57
CA GLY A 79 -5.94 -1.92 -6.28
C GLY A 79 -5.91 -1.22 -4.93
N VAL A 80 -5.05 -1.67 -4.02
CA VAL A 80 -4.83 -1.01 -2.72
C VAL A 80 -3.35 -0.78 -2.56
N ASP A 81 -2.92 0.46 -2.73
CA ASP A 81 -1.51 0.84 -2.72
C ASP A 81 -1.35 2.12 -1.92
N ARG A 82 -0.22 2.30 -1.24
CA ARG A 82 0.12 3.63 -0.74
C ARG A 82 0.40 4.55 -1.92
N LEU A 83 0.02 5.82 -1.80
CA LEU A 83 0.40 6.84 -2.77
C LEU A 83 1.92 7.04 -2.72
N ASP A 84 2.62 6.34 -3.60
CA ASP A 84 4.07 6.25 -3.63
C ASP A 84 4.50 5.93 -5.07
N MET A 85 5.50 6.65 -5.57
CA MET A 85 5.93 6.58 -6.96
C MET A 85 6.46 5.20 -7.37
N ILE A 86 6.96 4.41 -6.42
CA ILE A 86 7.49 3.07 -6.69
C ILE A 86 6.40 2.00 -6.78
N LYS A 87 5.17 2.32 -6.33
CA LYS A 87 4.04 1.38 -6.33
C LYS A 87 3.35 1.26 -7.68
N GLY A 88 3.75 2.06 -8.66
CA GLY A 88 3.31 1.87 -10.04
C GLY A 88 1.82 2.19 -10.27
N ILE A 89 1.19 2.99 -9.41
CA ILE A 89 -0.24 3.36 -9.54
C ILE A 89 -0.55 3.98 -10.92
N PRO A 90 0.23 4.95 -11.44
CA PRO A 90 -0.02 5.49 -12.78
C PRO A 90 0.03 4.41 -13.87
N GLN A 91 0.99 3.49 -13.79
CA GLN A 91 1.18 2.40 -14.75
C GLN A 91 -0.01 1.44 -14.71
N LYS A 92 -0.53 1.13 -13.52
CA LYS A 92 -1.73 0.30 -13.33
C LYS A 92 -2.96 0.93 -13.98
N ILE A 93 -3.13 2.24 -13.81
CA ILE A 93 -4.24 3.01 -14.41
C ILE A 93 -4.12 3.07 -15.94
N LEU A 94 -2.91 3.28 -16.47
CA LEU A 94 -2.65 3.28 -17.91
C LEU A 94 -2.84 1.88 -18.53
N ALA A 95 -2.44 0.83 -17.82
CA ALA A 95 -2.70 -0.54 -18.24
C ALA A 95 -4.20 -0.83 -18.28
N PHE A 96 -4.98 -0.30 -17.32
CA PHE A 96 -6.43 -0.42 -17.34
C PHE A 96 -7.06 0.36 -18.50
N GLU A 97 -6.56 1.56 -18.84
CA GLU A 97 -6.99 2.25 -20.06
C GLU A 97 -6.78 1.38 -21.30
N LYS A 98 -5.57 0.81 -21.45
CA LYS A 98 -5.26 -0.06 -22.58
C LYS A 98 -6.17 -1.29 -22.63
N PHE A 99 -6.43 -1.89 -21.47
CA PHE A 99 -7.38 -2.98 -21.33
C PHE A 99 -8.79 -2.59 -21.80
N LEU A 100 -9.28 -1.40 -21.44
CA LEU A 100 -10.57 -0.91 -21.93
C LEU A 100 -10.54 -0.71 -23.44
N GLU A 101 -9.47 -0.12 -24.01
CA GLU A 101 -9.34 0.06 -25.46
C GLU A 101 -9.48 -1.26 -26.22
N ASP A 102 -8.77 -2.29 -25.74
CA ASP A 102 -8.69 -3.58 -26.42
C ASP A 102 -9.95 -4.45 -26.25
N ASN A 103 -10.76 -4.22 -25.21
CA ASN A 103 -11.91 -5.06 -24.87
C ASN A 103 -13.23 -4.28 -24.85
N CYS A 104 -13.72 -3.88 -26.03
CA CYS A 104 -14.88 -3.00 -26.18
C CYS A 104 -16.22 -3.56 -25.66
N ASP A 105 -16.37 -4.87 -25.67
CA ASP A 105 -17.57 -5.62 -25.33
C ASP A 105 -17.81 -5.77 -23.81
N ILE A 106 -16.76 -5.60 -23.00
CA ILE A 106 -16.81 -5.75 -21.54
C ILE A 106 -16.56 -4.45 -20.76
N ARG A 107 -16.34 -3.31 -21.45
CA ARG A 107 -16.01 -2.02 -20.80
C ARG A 107 -17.02 -1.62 -19.71
N GLU A 108 -18.31 -1.82 -19.95
CA GLU A 108 -19.36 -1.46 -18.98
C GLU A 108 -19.58 -2.51 -17.87
N LYS A 109 -18.92 -3.66 -18.00
CA LYS A 109 -19.01 -4.80 -17.08
C LYS A 109 -17.81 -4.89 -16.14
N VAL A 110 -16.80 -4.04 -16.30
CA VAL A 110 -15.58 -4.05 -15.49
C VAL A 110 -15.34 -2.67 -14.90
N VAL A 111 -15.02 -2.61 -13.61
CA VAL A 111 -14.63 -1.37 -12.92
C VAL A 111 -13.33 -1.59 -12.17
N LEU A 112 -12.46 -0.58 -12.18
CA LEU A 112 -11.26 -0.51 -11.35
C LEU A 112 -11.57 0.32 -10.11
N LEU A 113 -11.44 -0.28 -8.93
CA LEU A 113 -11.45 0.42 -7.65
C LEU A 113 -10.00 0.55 -7.16
N GLN A 114 -9.43 1.74 -7.30
CA GLN A 114 -8.09 2.05 -6.82
C GLN A 114 -8.17 2.86 -5.52
N ILE A 115 -7.64 2.29 -4.45
CA ILE A 115 -7.54 2.91 -3.13
C ILE A 115 -6.08 3.31 -2.95
N ALA A 116 -5.84 4.62 -2.95
CA ALA A 116 -4.56 5.23 -2.66
C ALA A 116 -4.52 5.60 -1.18
N VAL A 117 -3.78 4.81 -0.38
CA VAL A 117 -3.60 5.11 1.03
C VAL A 117 -2.63 6.28 1.16
N PRO A 118 -3.05 7.42 1.75
CA PRO A 118 -2.17 8.57 1.89
C PRO A 118 -0.92 8.21 2.72
N SER A 119 0.23 8.74 2.32
CA SER A 119 1.49 8.53 3.03
C SER A 119 1.44 9.23 4.40
N ARG A 120 2.19 8.72 5.39
CA ARG A 120 2.18 9.24 6.79
C ARG A 120 2.60 10.72 6.91
N THR A 121 3.09 11.32 5.82
CA THR A 121 3.37 12.75 5.67
C THR A 121 2.11 13.62 5.53
N GLU A 122 0.93 13.03 5.30
CA GLU A 122 -0.35 13.76 5.17
C GLU A 122 -1.24 13.75 6.43
N VAL A 123 -0.82 13.10 7.54
CA VAL A 123 -1.63 13.04 8.78
C VAL A 123 -1.85 14.43 9.42
N THR A 124 -1.26 15.50 8.85
CA THR A 124 -1.45 16.89 9.28
C THR A 124 -2.20 17.80 8.28
N GLU A 125 -2.89 17.29 7.25
CA GLU A 125 -3.47 18.20 6.22
C GLU A 125 -4.98 18.10 5.92
N CYS A 126 -5.79 17.22 6.54
CA CYS A 126 -7.25 17.24 6.30
C CYS A 126 -8.02 18.44 6.90
N MET A 127 -7.36 19.47 7.47
CA MET A 127 -8.04 20.68 7.99
C MET A 127 -7.40 22.04 7.65
N LEU A 128 -6.40 22.15 6.75
CA LEU A 128 -5.65 23.44 6.60
C LEU A 128 -5.47 23.95 5.17
N LEU A 129 -6.42 23.70 4.25
CA LEU A 129 -6.38 24.28 2.91
C LEU A 129 -6.99 25.70 2.80
N GLN A 130 -6.52 26.64 3.64
CA GLN A 130 -6.75 28.10 3.40
C GLN A 130 -5.54 29.03 3.66
N LEU A 131 -4.37 28.55 4.09
CA LEU A 131 -3.22 29.42 4.45
C LEU A 131 -1.92 29.09 3.69
N TYR A 132 -2.03 28.77 2.39
CA TYR A 132 -1.02 28.00 1.66
C TYR A 132 0.26 28.74 1.19
N TYR A 133 0.51 30.00 1.55
CA TYR A 133 1.75 30.68 1.10
C TYR A 133 2.57 31.38 2.18
N ARG A 134 2.04 31.58 3.40
CA ARG A 134 2.81 32.23 4.48
C ARG A 134 3.44 31.26 5.47
N GLU A 135 3.02 30.00 5.45
CA GLU A 135 3.39 28.95 6.40
C GLU A 135 4.59 28.11 5.95
N LEU A 136 5.06 28.15 4.70
CA LEU A 136 6.20 27.30 4.29
C LEU A 136 7.48 27.63 5.08
N ILE A 137 7.68 28.92 5.39
CA ILE A 137 8.76 29.38 6.29
C ILE A 137 8.45 29.01 7.75
N PHE A 138 7.19 29.04 8.17
CA PHE A 138 6.77 28.73 9.53
C PHE A 138 6.86 27.22 9.85
N PHE A 139 6.55 26.36 8.87
CA PHE A 139 6.68 24.92 8.91
C PHE A 139 8.15 24.49 8.93
N LEU A 140 9.02 25.16 8.15
CA LEU A 140 10.48 25.00 8.27
C LEU A 140 10.98 25.39 9.68
N ILE A 141 10.51 26.53 10.23
CA ILE A 141 10.88 26.99 11.58
C ILE A 141 10.34 26.07 12.69
N LEU A 142 9.14 25.51 12.52
CA LEU A 142 8.50 24.61 13.49
C LEU A 142 9.14 23.21 13.45
N MET A 143 9.48 22.70 12.27
CA MET A 143 10.21 21.44 12.10
C MET A 143 11.62 21.51 12.69
N MET A 144 12.31 22.66 12.56
CA MET A 144 13.58 22.91 13.24
C MET A 144 13.46 22.96 14.77
N LYS A 145 12.29 23.33 15.32
CA LYS A 145 12.07 23.45 16.77
C LYS A 145 11.52 22.18 17.44
N PHE A 146 10.74 21.35 16.74
CA PHE A 146 10.03 20.21 17.36
C PHE A 146 10.70 18.86 17.22
N TYR A 147 11.51 18.62 16.19
CA TYR A 147 11.99 17.27 15.85
C TYR A 147 13.47 17.00 16.16
N SER A 148 14.20 17.95 16.75
CA SER A 148 15.66 17.83 16.92
C SER A 148 16.38 17.38 15.64
N ILE A 149 15.94 17.86 14.48
CA ILE A 149 16.56 17.54 13.18
C ILE A 149 17.89 18.27 13.12
N HIS A 150 18.98 17.59 13.47
CA HIS A 150 20.33 18.16 13.44
C HIS A 150 20.90 18.29 12.01
N ASN A 151 20.20 17.78 10.99
CA ASN A 151 20.73 17.66 9.64
C ASN A 151 19.78 18.22 8.57
N ILE A 152 20.22 19.27 7.86
CA ILE A 152 19.50 19.89 6.72
C ILE A 152 19.11 18.87 5.64
N ASN A 153 19.87 17.79 5.48
CA ASN A 153 19.59 16.76 4.49
C ASN A 153 18.28 16.00 4.77
N GLU A 154 17.90 15.77 6.02
CA GLU A 154 16.64 15.10 6.35
C GLU A 154 15.43 16.00 6.10
N LEU A 155 15.59 17.31 6.35
CA LEU A 155 14.56 18.30 6.06
C LEU A 155 14.33 18.43 4.54
N PHE A 156 15.42 18.40 3.77
CA PHE A 156 15.35 18.37 2.31
C PHE A 156 14.70 17.08 1.79
N PHE A 157 14.99 15.95 2.42
CA PHE A 157 14.41 14.65 2.05
C PHE A 157 12.89 14.60 2.30
N LEU A 158 12.42 15.08 3.45
CA LEU A 158 10.98 15.18 3.73
C LEU A 158 10.27 16.13 2.76
N PHE A 159 10.85 17.30 2.49
CA PHE A 159 10.27 18.27 1.56
C PHE A 159 10.20 17.74 0.13
N PHE A 160 11.25 17.04 -0.32
CA PHE A 160 11.28 16.39 -1.62
C PHE A 160 10.22 15.29 -1.73
N PHE A 161 10.06 14.45 -0.71
CA PHE A 161 9.05 13.41 -0.66
C PHE A 161 7.63 14.02 -0.73
N PHE A 162 7.38 15.09 0.03
CA PHE A 162 6.11 15.81 0.03
C PHE A 162 5.74 16.40 -1.33
N LEU A 163 6.69 17.06 -2.01
CA LEU A 163 6.46 17.59 -3.36
C LEU A 163 6.20 16.47 -4.39
N THR A 164 6.86 15.32 -4.20
CA THR A 164 6.75 14.19 -5.11
C THR A 164 5.38 13.53 -5.01
N ASP A 165 4.87 13.32 -3.79
CA ASP A 165 3.53 12.75 -3.56
C ASP A 165 2.43 13.64 -4.18
N LYS A 166 2.55 14.96 -4.05
CA LYS A 166 1.60 15.91 -4.67
C LYS A 166 1.59 15.84 -6.19
N LYS A 167 2.78 15.79 -6.79
CA LYS A 167 2.90 15.67 -8.26
C LYS A 167 2.32 14.35 -8.74
N LEU A 168 2.61 13.25 -8.04
CA LEU A 168 2.08 11.93 -8.33
C LEU A 168 0.55 11.91 -8.23
N ARG A 169 -0.01 12.45 -7.14
CA ARG A 169 -1.46 12.56 -6.95
C ARG A 169 -2.14 13.30 -8.09
N SER A 170 -1.60 14.46 -8.45
CA SER A 170 -2.12 15.28 -9.55
C SER A 170 -2.12 14.51 -10.86
N GLN A 171 -1.02 13.82 -11.18
CA GLN A 171 -0.90 13.01 -12.39
C GLN A 171 -1.92 11.86 -12.40
N VAL A 172 -2.08 11.17 -11.26
CA VAL A 172 -3.04 10.08 -11.12
C VAL A 172 -4.46 10.60 -11.31
N HIS A 173 -4.85 11.67 -10.62
CA HIS A 173 -6.18 12.27 -10.72
C HIS A 173 -6.50 12.75 -12.13
N GLU A 174 -5.54 13.40 -12.80
CA GLU A 174 -5.69 13.83 -14.20
C GLU A 174 -5.92 12.63 -15.12
N THR A 175 -5.11 11.58 -14.96
CA THR A 175 -5.23 10.36 -15.78
C THR A 175 -6.57 9.67 -15.56
N VAL A 176 -6.99 9.53 -14.30
CA VAL A 176 -8.31 8.97 -13.92
C VAL A 176 -9.44 9.79 -14.51
N GLY A 177 -9.39 11.12 -14.38
CA GLY A 177 -10.39 12.03 -14.93
C GLY A 177 -10.50 11.92 -16.44
N ARG A 178 -9.36 11.85 -17.14
CA ARG A 178 -9.31 11.66 -18.60
C ARG A 178 -9.91 10.33 -19.04
N ILE A 179 -9.56 9.22 -18.38
CA ILE A 179 -10.09 7.89 -18.72
C ILE A 179 -11.59 7.82 -18.41
N ASN A 180 -12.02 8.30 -17.25
CA ASN A 180 -13.44 8.36 -16.90
C ASN A 180 -14.24 9.25 -17.86
N GLY A 181 -13.68 10.39 -18.31
CA GLY A 181 -14.31 11.23 -19.32
C GLY A 181 -14.42 10.57 -20.70
N ARG A 182 -13.49 9.67 -21.03
CA ARG A 182 -13.45 8.96 -22.32
C ARG A 182 -14.32 7.70 -22.35
N PHE A 183 -14.33 6.93 -21.27
CA PHE A 183 -14.97 5.60 -21.22
C PHE A 183 -16.17 5.54 -20.26
N GLY A 184 -16.40 6.57 -19.45
CA GLY A 184 -17.55 6.65 -18.57
C GLY A 184 -18.84 6.92 -19.33
N THR A 185 -19.94 6.43 -18.77
CA THR A 185 -21.31 6.68 -19.26
C THR A 185 -22.20 7.13 -18.10
N LEU A 186 -23.45 7.50 -18.38
CA LEU A 186 -24.42 7.84 -17.33
C LEU A 186 -24.68 6.66 -16.36
N ALA A 187 -24.38 5.43 -16.78
CA ALA A 187 -24.63 4.22 -16.00
C ALA A 187 -23.37 3.69 -15.29
N THR A 188 -22.17 4.08 -15.71
CA THR A 188 -20.93 3.51 -15.17
C THR A 188 -19.76 4.49 -15.22
N VAL A 189 -18.96 4.46 -14.14
CA VAL A 189 -17.66 5.11 -14.07
C VAL A 189 -16.61 3.99 -14.03
N PRO A 190 -15.71 3.89 -15.02
CA PRO A 190 -14.83 2.74 -15.14
C PRO A 190 -13.74 2.72 -14.06
N ILE A 191 -13.31 3.88 -13.55
CA ILE A 191 -12.32 3.97 -12.47
C ILE A 191 -12.90 4.74 -11.27
N HIS A 192 -13.00 4.08 -10.14
CA HIS A 192 -13.25 4.69 -8.84
C HIS A 192 -11.91 4.84 -8.11
N HIS A 193 -11.40 6.07 -8.02
CA HIS A 193 -10.15 6.38 -7.32
C HIS A 193 -10.45 7.05 -5.97
N LEU A 194 -9.94 6.48 -4.87
CA LEU A 194 -10.18 6.97 -3.51
C LEU A 194 -8.86 7.24 -2.79
N ASP A 195 -8.67 8.47 -2.31
CA ASP A 195 -7.55 8.85 -1.45
C ASP A 195 -7.95 8.68 0.02
N CYS A 196 -7.93 7.46 0.53
CA CYS A 196 -8.32 7.20 1.91
C CYS A 196 -7.60 6.00 2.52
N SER A 197 -7.56 6.00 3.86
CA SER A 197 -7.23 4.81 4.64
C SER A 197 -8.50 4.01 4.89
N LEU A 198 -8.44 2.69 4.72
CA LEU A 198 -9.53 1.80 5.08
C LEU A 198 -9.31 1.16 6.45
N ASP A 199 -10.40 0.96 7.18
CA ASP A 199 -10.40 0.05 8.32
C ASP A 199 -10.15 -1.39 7.85
N PHE A 200 -9.56 -2.21 8.73
CA PHE A 200 -9.22 -3.60 8.43
C PHE A 200 -10.44 -4.43 8.01
N ASN A 201 -11.60 -4.26 8.65
CA ASN A 201 -12.81 -5.02 8.32
C ASN A 201 -13.34 -4.66 6.93
N VAL A 202 -13.29 -3.37 6.58
CA VAL A 202 -13.68 -2.87 5.25
C VAL A 202 -12.72 -3.38 4.18
N LEU A 203 -11.40 -3.34 4.44
CA LEU A 203 -10.40 -3.88 3.53
C LEU A 203 -10.60 -5.39 3.31
N CYS A 204 -10.83 -6.16 4.37
CA CYS A 204 -11.13 -7.59 4.27
C CYS A 204 -12.37 -7.84 3.39
N ALA A 205 -13.43 -7.04 3.54
CA ALA A 205 -14.62 -7.14 2.71
C ALA A 205 -14.33 -6.88 1.22
N PHE A 206 -13.54 -5.85 0.90
CA PHE A 206 -13.14 -5.55 -0.48
C PHE A 206 -12.30 -6.67 -1.10
N VAL A 207 -11.26 -7.12 -0.40
CA VAL A 207 -10.37 -8.20 -0.86
C VAL A 207 -11.15 -9.50 -1.05
N CYS A 208 -12.04 -9.83 -0.11
CA CYS A 208 -12.90 -11.00 -0.23
C CYS A 208 -13.84 -10.88 -1.43
N TYR A 209 -14.47 -9.71 -1.62
CA TYR A 209 -15.36 -9.48 -2.74
C TYR A 209 -14.65 -9.60 -4.10
N SER A 210 -13.44 -9.06 -4.23
CA SER A 210 -12.65 -9.20 -5.46
C SER A 210 -12.27 -10.67 -5.72
N CYS A 211 -11.86 -11.41 -4.70
CA CYS A 211 -11.44 -12.80 -4.84
C CYS A 211 -12.60 -13.80 -5.07
N LEU A 212 -13.78 -13.57 -4.48
CA LEU A 212 -14.91 -14.52 -4.56
C LEU A 212 -15.48 -14.73 -5.97
N ARG A 213 -15.14 -13.91 -6.97
CA ARG A 213 -15.56 -14.10 -8.37
C ARG A 213 -14.54 -14.84 -9.24
N GLU A 214 -13.41 -15.26 -8.68
CA GLU A 214 -12.31 -15.86 -9.44
C GLU A 214 -12.50 -17.35 -9.75
N LEU A 215 -13.54 -18.01 -9.23
CA LEU A 215 -13.72 -19.46 -9.45
C LEU A 215 -14.11 -19.85 -10.89
N HIS A 216 -14.22 -18.92 -11.85
CA HIS A 216 -14.55 -19.31 -13.22
C HIS A 216 -13.79 -18.65 -14.38
N ASN A 217 -12.91 -17.65 -14.20
CA ASN A 217 -12.02 -17.18 -15.28
C ASN A 217 -10.96 -16.23 -14.69
N LEU A 218 -9.68 -16.63 -14.79
CA LEU A 218 -8.48 -15.83 -14.45
C LEU A 218 -8.64 -14.38 -14.86
N TRP A 219 -8.37 -13.41 -13.97
CA TRP A 219 -7.68 -12.12 -14.23
C TRP A 219 -7.46 -11.41 -12.88
N VAL A 220 -6.50 -11.87 -12.09
CA VAL A 220 -5.94 -11.11 -10.96
C VAL A 220 -4.67 -10.46 -11.46
N LEU A 221 -4.67 -9.13 -11.58
CA LEU A 221 -3.43 -8.37 -11.68
C LEU A 221 -2.95 -8.08 -10.25
N GLU A 222 -2.40 -9.09 -9.58
CA GLU A 222 -1.48 -8.88 -8.47
C GLU A 222 -0.19 -8.31 -9.07
N LEU A 223 -0.20 -7.00 -9.34
CA LEU A 223 1.00 -6.23 -9.62
C LEU A 223 1.36 -5.43 -8.37
N SER A 224 1.93 -6.15 -7.41
CA SER A 224 2.58 -5.61 -6.22
C SER A 224 3.77 -6.50 -5.85
N LEU A 225 4.89 -6.31 -6.57
CA LEU A 225 6.24 -6.60 -6.05
C LEU A 225 6.87 -5.26 -5.68
#